data_AF-A0A8S3PS52-F1
#
_entry.id   AF-A0A8S3PS52-F1
#
_cell.length_a   1.000
_cell.length_b   1.000
_cell.length_c   1.000
_cell.angle_alpha   90.00
_cell.angle_beta   90.00
_cell.angle_gamma   90.00
#
_symmetry.space_group_name_H-M   'P 1'
#
loop_
_entity.id
_entity.type
_entity.pdbx_description
1 polymer ?
#
loop_
_entity_poly.entity_id
_entity_poly.type
_entity_poly.pdbx_seq_one_letter_code
_entity_poly.pdbx_strand_id
1 'polypeptide(L)'
;MASISIEEENYVRMSLLLTGISPRAVRKFFNGEFDPACLEVSLKKDYNKLLALQRKNRINKAQWKLLFHDFLVILFSDVPDSKKFDITLMLTLLRNLTDITNDDDVGFDFIPTAIETTPRADLARIKNYRNNLAHLDEGKVESSYLNIAWNDLTGAIGRLGGQHMKEECDLLRTKTLDQTNKEIMMDIKRSNDEIKELKESLDSLKRAHEVDHAEMKKEVHRLKIVQDDTVPWNTRERIKDTLKSWKENDDKIHNVNSCEIQDDVSSVNNFPSLYKVFRREIIQMSRLSFETYEKSNKSL
;
A
#
# COMPACT_ATOMS: atom_id res chain seq x y z
N MET A 1 19.27 30.38 -8.85
CA MET A 1 18.24 29.34 -8.64
C MET A 1 17.01 30.03 -8.09
N ALA A 2 15.82 29.71 -8.59
CA ALA A 2 14.58 30.42 -8.25
C ALA A 2 14.26 30.24 -6.76
N SER A 3 13.87 31.31 -6.06
CA SER A 3 13.30 31.16 -4.72
C SER A 3 11.95 30.46 -4.86
N ILE A 4 11.70 29.49 -3.99
CA ILE A 4 10.40 28.82 -3.94
C ILE A 4 9.31 29.82 -3.57
N SER A 5 8.09 29.58 -4.02
CA SER A 5 6.91 30.36 -3.69
C SER A 5 6.54 30.28 -2.20
N ILE A 6 5.71 31.21 -1.74
CA ILE A 6 5.19 31.19 -0.35
C ILE A 6 4.37 29.91 -0.14
N GLU A 7 3.60 29.48 -1.14
CA GLU A 7 2.76 28.31 -1.07
C GLU A 7 3.58 27.01 -0.98
N GLU A 8 4.70 26.93 -1.69
CA GLU A 8 5.66 25.83 -1.55
C GLU A 8 6.33 25.85 -0.17
N GLU A 9 6.67 27.03 0.34
CA GLU A 9 7.21 27.17 1.69
C GLU A 9 6.20 26.70 2.75
N ASN A 10 4.93 27.07 2.60
CA ASN A 10 3.83 26.63 3.45
C ASN A 10 3.68 25.11 3.43
N TYR A 11 3.78 24.48 2.26
CA TYR A 11 3.78 23.03 2.11
C TYR A 11 4.93 22.37 2.89
N VAL A 12 6.15 22.91 2.75
CA VAL A 12 7.33 22.41 3.49
C VAL A 12 7.10 22.51 5.00
N ARG A 13 6.59 23.64 5.50
CA ARG A 13 6.28 23.81 6.93
C ARG A 13 5.26 22.80 7.44
N MET A 14 4.15 22.66 6.71
CA MET A 14 3.09 21.73 7.09
C MET A 14 3.60 20.29 7.06
N SER A 15 4.44 19.94 6.09
CA SER A 15 5.08 18.63 6.00
C SER A 15 5.98 18.36 7.19
N LEU A 16 6.88 19.28 7.55
CA LEU A 16 7.77 19.14 8.71
C LEU A 16 6.99 19.00 10.03
N LEU A 17 5.90 19.74 10.17
CA LEU A 17 5.02 19.63 11.33
C LEU A 17 4.39 18.23 11.44
N LEU A 18 3.91 17.68 10.32
CA LEU A 18 3.20 16.40 10.26
C LEU A 18 4.11 15.17 10.24
N THR A 19 5.34 15.27 9.73
CA THR A 19 6.30 14.16 9.68
C THR A 19 7.32 14.18 10.82
N GLY A 20 7.61 15.37 11.37
CA GLY A 20 8.58 15.53 12.46
C GLY A 20 7.93 15.56 13.85
N ILE A 21 7.09 16.59 14.10
CA ILE A 21 6.60 16.88 15.45
C ILE A 21 5.37 16.01 15.78
N SER A 22 4.39 15.95 14.87
CA SER A 22 3.13 15.23 15.08
C SER A 22 3.30 13.76 15.47
N PRO A 23 4.19 12.96 14.82
CA PRO A 23 4.38 11.56 15.20
C PRO A 23 4.99 11.40 16.59
N ARG A 24 5.80 12.36 17.05
CA ARG A 24 6.34 12.36 18.43
C ARG A 24 5.25 12.64 19.45
N ALA A 25 4.34 13.57 19.17
CA ALA A 25 3.19 13.85 20.03
C ALA A 25 2.25 12.65 20.14
N VAL A 26 1.90 12.04 18.99
CA VAL A 26 1.09 10.82 18.95
C VAL A 26 1.78 9.68 19.69
N ARG A 27 3.10 9.51 19.53
CA ARG A 27 3.86 8.47 20.26
C ARG A 27 3.86 8.68 21.76
N LYS A 28 3.98 9.93 22.22
CA LYS A 28 3.93 10.22 23.66
C LYS A 28 2.58 9.82 24.24
N PHE A 29 1.49 10.18 23.56
CA PHE A 29 0.14 9.76 23.95
C PHE A 29 -0.01 8.23 23.88
N PHE A 30 0.45 7.60 22.80
CA PHE A 30 0.46 6.14 22.62
C PHE A 30 1.15 5.42 23.78
N ASN A 31 2.31 5.91 24.21
CA ASN A 31 3.06 5.31 25.31
C ASN A 31 2.38 5.50 26.68
N GLY A 32 1.42 6.42 26.79
CA GLY A 32 0.55 6.54 27.97
C GLY A 32 -0.53 5.47 28.03
N GLU A 33 -1.06 5.07 26.86
CA GLU A 33 -2.05 4.00 26.72
C GLU A 33 -1.41 2.60 26.72
N PHE A 34 -0.22 2.49 26.14
CA PHE A 34 0.57 1.27 26.07
C PHE A 34 1.94 1.50 26.70
N ASP A 35 2.13 1.02 27.92
CA ASP A 35 3.45 1.06 28.57
C ASP A 35 4.51 0.40 27.66
N PRO A 36 5.55 1.13 27.22
CA PRO A 36 6.61 0.59 26.38
C PRO A 36 7.28 -0.66 26.96
N ALA A 37 7.41 -0.75 28.29
CA ALA A 37 8.02 -1.91 28.94
C ALA A 37 7.14 -3.16 28.85
N CYS A 38 5.82 -2.98 28.71
CA CYS A 38 4.84 -4.05 28.65
C CYS A 38 4.18 -4.15 27.26
N LEU A 39 4.71 -3.46 26.25
CA LEU A 39 4.07 -3.32 24.94
C LEU A 39 3.82 -4.68 24.28
N GLU A 40 4.80 -5.60 24.37
CA GLU A 40 4.66 -6.96 23.84
C GLU A 40 3.49 -7.72 24.49
N VAL A 41 3.33 -7.59 25.81
CA VAL A 41 2.26 -8.24 26.56
C VAL A 41 0.91 -7.68 26.14
N SER A 42 0.79 -6.36 26.04
CA SER A 42 -0.44 -5.68 25.58
C SER A 42 -0.80 -6.08 24.15
N LEU A 43 0.17 -6.16 23.24
CA LEU A 43 -0.08 -6.60 21.86
C LEU A 43 -0.49 -8.08 21.79
N LYS A 44 0.13 -8.96 22.57
CA LYS A 44 -0.23 -10.40 22.63
C LYS A 44 -1.63 -10.62 23.17
N LYS A 45 -2.07 -9.81 24.15
CA LYS A 45 -3.43 -9.90 24.73
C LYS A 45 -4.51 -9.75 23.65
N ASP A 46 -4.31 -8.85 22.69
CA ASP A 46 -5.26 -8.57 21.61
C ASP A 46 -4.82 -9.16 20.25
N TYR A 47 -4.01 -10.23 20.25
CA TYR A 47 -3.46 -10.85 19.05
C TYR A 47 -4.51 -11.17 17.98
N ASN A 48 -5.68 -11.69 18.39
CA ASN A 48 -6.75 -12.04 17.46
C ASN A 48 -7.34 -10.81 16.74
N LYS A 49 -7.45 -9.66 17.43
CA LYS A 49 -7.88 -8.41 16.80
C LYS A 49 -6.84 -7.93 15.78
N LEU A 50 -5.56 -8.00 16.16
CA LEU A 50 -4.44 -7.65 15.28
C LEU A 50 -4.40 -8.54 14.03
N LEU A 51 -4.58 -9.85 14.19
CA LEU A 51 -4.63 -10.80 13.08
C LEU A 51 -5.81 -10.50 12.13
N ALA A 52 -6.96 -10.10 12.67
CA ALA A 52 -8.09 -9.65 11.85
C ALA A 52 -7.76 -8.37 11.08
N LEU A 53 -7.05 -7.42 11.67
CA LEU A 53 -6.58 -6.21 10.98
C LEU A 53 -5.57 -6.51 9.88
N GLN A 54 -4.65 -7.44 10.12
CA GLN A 54 -3.70 -7.91 9.11
C GLN A 54 -4.43 -8.55 7.92
N ARG A 55 -5.38 -9.45 8.17
CA ARG A 55 -6.22 -10.07 7.12
C ARG A 55 -7.03 -9.06 6.32
N LYS A 56 -7.46 -7.96 6.95
CA LYS A 56 -8.14 -6.82 6.31
C LYS A 56 -7.18 -5.83 5.64
N ASN A 57 -5.88 -6.10 5.59
CA ASN A 57 -4.83 -5.19 5.09
C ASN A 57 -4.82 -3.81 5.76
N ARG A 58 -5.31 -3.71 7.00
CA ARG A 58 -5.19 -2.49 7.82
C ARG A 58 -3.83 -2.39 8.50
N ILE A 59 -3.15 -3.51 8.67
CA ILE A 59 -1.74 -3.63 9.08
C ILE A 59 -1.03 -4.41 7.97
N ASN A 60 -0.06 -3.79 7.31
CA ASN A 60 0.66 -4.46 6.23
C ASN A 60 1.75 -5.40 6.77
N LYS A 61 2.39 -6.20 5.90
CA LYS A 61 3.42 -7.17 6.28
C LYS A 61 4.62 -6.53 7.00
N ALA A 62 5.06 -5.34 6.57
CA ALA A 62 6.18 -4.65 7.20
C ALA A 62 5.81 -4.16 8.62
N GLN A 63 4.63 -3.57 8.78
CA GLN A 63 4.10 -3.18 10.09
C GLN A 63 3.87 -4.38 11.00
N TRP A 64 3.39 -5.51 10.45
CA TRP A 64 3.21 -6.74 11.21
C TRP A 64 4.52 -7.23 11.82
N LYS A 65 5.62 -7.18 11.05
CA LYS A 65 6.96 -7.53 11.53
C LYS A 65 7.46 -6.67 12.68
N LEU A 66 6.97 -5.43 12.78
CA LEU A 66 7.28 -4.53 13.91
C LEU A 66 6.50 -4.91 15.19
N LEU A 67 5.33 -5.55 15.05
CA LEU A 67 4.49 -5.99 16.17
C LEU A 67 4.86 -7.40 16.64
N PHE A 68 5.06 -8.31 15.68
CA PHE A 68 5.35 -9.71 15.90
C PHE A 68 6.40 -10.16 14.90
N HIS A 69 7.47 -10.76 15.39
CA HIS A 69 8.49 -11.35 14.53
C HIS A 69 7.91 -12.54 13.77
N ASP A 70 8.43 -12.79 12.57
CA ASP A 70 8.12 -14.03 11.85
C ASP A 70 8.52 -15.21 12.75
N PHE A 71 7.64 -16.22 12.85
CA PHE A 71 7.81 -17.39 13.73
C PHE A 71 9.14 -18.15 13.51
N LEU A 72 9.82 -17.92 12.38
CA LEU A 72 11.12 -18.52 12.06
C LEU A 72 12.32 -17.79 12.70
N VAL A 73 12.14 -16.60 13.27
CA VAL A 73 13.21 -15.75 13.84
C VAL A 73 12.98 -15.51 15.34
N ILE A 74 12.64 -16.56 16.09
CA ILE A 74 12.39 -16.48 17.55
C ILE A 74 13.70 -16.29 18.33
N LEU A 75 14.86 -16.64 17.74
CA LEU A 75 16.15 -16.70 18.44
C LEU A 75 16.85 -15.34 18.62
N PHE A 76 16.38 -14.28 17.94
CA PHE A 76 16.92 -12.92 18.04
C PHE A 76 15.80 -11.88 18.19
N SER A 77 14.73 -12.24 18.91
CA SER A 77 13.52 -11.41 19.01
C SER A 77 13.85 -10.03 19.56
N ASP A 78 13.86 -9.02 18.69
CA ASP A 78 13.75 -7.64 19.11
C ASP A 78 12.39 -7.47 19.80
N VAL A 79 12.35 -6.87 20.97
CA VAL A 79 11.08 -6.53 21.61
C VAL A 79 10.41 -5.43 20.77
N PRO A 80 9.07 -5.45 20.54
CA PRO A 80 8.40 -4.37 19.84
C PRO A 80 8.72 -3.02 20.49
N ASP A 81 9.17 -2.05 19.68
CA ASP A 81 9.57 -0.71 20.13
C ASP A 81 8.71 0.33 19.41
N SER A 82 7.91 1.08 20.17
CA SER A 82 7.04 2.13 19.64
C SER A 82 7.80 3.26 18.93
N LYS A 83 9.11 3.40 19.14
CA LYS A 83 9.96 4.32 18.37
C LYS A 83 10.06 3.95 16.90
N LYS A 84 9.97 2.65 16.58
CA LYS A 84 9.98 2.13 15.20
C LYS A 84 8.62 2.26 14.51
N PHE A 85 7.56 2.61 15.24
CA PHE A 85 6.21 2.71 14.68
C PHE A 85 6.01 4.03 13.93
N ASP A 86 5.45 3.90 12.73
CA ASP A 86 4.91 5.03 11.98
C ASP A 86 3.58 5.52 12.59
N ILE A 87 3.16 6.72 12.22
CA ILE A 87 1.93 7.33 12.75
C ILE A 87 0.67 6.55 12.36
N THR A 88 0.64 5.93 11.17
CA THR A 88 -0.51 5.12 10.72
C THR A 88 -0.69 3.90 11.63
N LEU A 89 0.41 3.23 11.96
CA LEU A 89 0.40 2.06 12.85
C LEU A 89 -0.06 2.47 14.25
N MET A 90 0.52 3.53 14.83
CA MET A 90 0.11 4.02 16.16
C MET A 90 -1.38 4.37 16.22
N LEU A 91 -1.89 5.10 15.23
CA LEU A 91 -3.32 5.43 15.13
C LEU A 91 -4.20 4.19 14.97
N THR A 92 -3.76 3.20 14.19
CA THR A 92 -4.48 1.95 13.98
C THR A 92 -4.56 1.15 15.27
N LEU A 93 -3.47 1.06 16.03
CA LEU A 93 -3.44 0.36 17.31
C LEU A 93 -4.33 1.06 18.34
N LEU A 94 -4.19 2.38 18.50
CA LEU A 94 -5.06 3.17 19.39
C LEU A 94 -6.53 2.95 19.05
N ARG A 95 -6.90 3.07 17.77
CA ARG A 95 -8.30 2.92 17.33
C ARG A 95 -8.89 1.53 17.63
N ASN A 96 -8.09 0.47 17.62
CA ASN A 96 -8.64 -0.90 17.66
C ASN A 96 -8.40 -1.62 18.99
N LEU A 97 -7.45 -1.16 19.79
CA LEU A 97 -7.04 -1.83 21.02
C LEU A 97 -7.33 -1.01 22.29
N THR A 98 -7.68 0.27 22.16
CA THR A 98 -8.06 1.11 23.30
C THR A 98 -9.53 1.50 23.22
N ASP A 99 -10.05 1.95 24.36
CA ASP A 99 -11.42 2.43 24.52
C ASP A 99 -11.65 3.86 23.99
N ILE A 100 -10.63 4.48 23.38
CA ILE A 100 -10.68 5.83 22.79
C ILE A 100 -11.77 5.93 21.71
N THR A 101 -12.22 4.79 21.18
CA THR A 101 -13.21 4.69 20.11
C THR A 101 -14.54 4.09 20.53
N ASN A 102 -14.84 4.03 21.83
CA ASN A 102 -16.07 3.41 22.30
C ASN A 102 -17.37 4.06 21.80
N ASP A 103 -17.28 5.28 21.25
CA ASP A 103 -18.38 5.94 20.55
C ASP A 103 -18.08 6.07 19.04
N ASP A 104 -18.86 5.32 18.26
CA ASP A 104 -19.06 5.33 16.80
C ASP A 104 -17.81 5.31 15.89
N ASP A 105 -17.72 4.36 14.97
CA ASP A 105 -16.58 4.17 14.04
C ASP A 105 -16.33 5.36 13.07
N VAL A 106 -17.20 6.37 13.10
CA VAL A 106 -17.31 7.50 12.16
C VAL A 106 -16.26 8.59 12.42
N GLY A 107 -15.92 8.89 13.67
CA GLY A 107 -15.20 10.12 14.05
C GLY A 107 -13.72 10.22 13.64
N PHE A 108 -13.08 9.14 13.17
CA PHE A 108 -11.70 9.19 12.66
C PHE A 108 -11.60 9.56 11.18
N ASP A 109 -12.70 9.46 10.43
CA ASP A 109 -12.72 9.65 8.97
C ASP A 109 -13.17 11.06 8.57
N PHE A 110 -13.52 11.91 9.53
CA PHE A 110 -13.87 13.32 9.33
C PHE A 110 -12.93 14.23 10.11
N ILE A 111 -12.77 15.47 9.64
CA ILE A 111 -12.05 16.52 10.38
C ILE A 111 -12.96 16.97 11.53
N PRO A 112 -12.54 16.82 12.79
CA PRO A 112 -13.33 17.26 13.93
C PRO A 112 -13.39 18.79 14.00
N THR A 113 -14.48 19.32 14.53
CA THR A 113 -14.66 20.75 14.75
C THR A 113 -13.62 21.28 15.74
N ALA A 114 -13.27 22.57 15.66
CA ALA A 114 -12.25 23.17 16.52
C ALA A 114 -12.58 23.11 18.04
N ILE A 115 -13.87 22.94 18.38
CA ILE A 115 -14.35 22.84 19.76
C ILE A 115 -14.08 21.42 20.33
N GLU A 116 -14.01 20.41 19.46
CA GLU A 116 -13.73 19.03 19.85
C GLU A 116 -12.23 18.87 20.16
N THR A 117 -11.94 18.80 21.46
CA THR A 117 -10.58 18.76 22.04
C THR A 117 -10.28 17.44 22.76
N THR A 118 -11.09 16.41 22.53
CA THR A 118 -10.83 15.07 23.06
C THR A 118 -9.60 14.44 22.37
N PRO A 119 -8.89 13.49 23.02
CA PRO A 119 -7.76 12.81 22.39
C PRO A 119 -8.11 12.15 21.06
N ARG A 120 -9.31 11.57 20.97
CA ARG A 120 -9.88 11.03 19.73
C ARG A 120 -9.94 12.09 18.62
N ALA A 121 -10.50 13.27 18.92
CA ALA A 121 -10.59 14.35 17.96
C ALA A 121 -9.20 14.85 17.53
N ASP A 122 -8.26 14.92 18.45
CA ASP A 122 -6.88 15.34 18.14
C ASP A 122 -6.14 14.34 17.24
N LEU A 123 -6.29 13.04 17.50
CA LEU A 123 -5.73 11.98 16.65
C LEU A 123 -6.37 11.98 15.26
N ALA A 124 -7.70 12.14 15.17
CA ALA A 124 -8.42 12.25 13.91
C ALA A 124 -7.99 13.49 13.11
N ARG A 125 -7.82 14.64 13.77
CA ARG A 125 -7.33 15.88 13.17
C ARG A 125 -5.96 15.71 12.52
N ILE A 126 -5.00 15.14 13.24
CA ILE A 126 -3.65 14.86 12.70
C ILE A 126 -3.71 13.90 11.51
N LYS A 127 -4.51 12.83 11.61
CA LYS A 127 -4.72 11.88 10.50
C LYS A 127 -5.25 12.58 9.25
N ASN A 128 -6.31 13.37 9.39
CA ASN A 128 -6.95 14.02 8.25
C ASN A 128 -6.04 15.05 7.58
N TYR A 129 -5.35 15.91 8.35
CA TYR A 129 -4.42 16.87 7.76
C TYR A 129 -3.25 16.20 7.04
N ARG A 130 -2.73 15.09 7.58
CA ARG A 130 -1.71 14.28 6.89
C ARG A 130 -2.24 13.70 5.58
N ASN A 131 -3.44 13.13 5.58
CA ASN A 131 -4.05 12.57 4.39
C ASN A 131 -4.29 13.66 3.33
N ASN A 132 -4.86 14.79 3.72
CA ASN A 132 -5.11 15.92 2.83
C ASN A 132 -3.81 16.41 2.19
N LEU A 133 -2.74 16.59 2.99
CA LEU A 133 -1.44 17.03 2.50
C LEU A 133 -0.83 16.03 1.50
N ALA A 134 -0.99 14.71 1.74
CA ALA A 134 -0.51 13.67 0.84
C ALA A 134 -1.28 13.60 -0.49
N HIS A 135 -2.51 14.12 -0.51
CA HIS A 135 -3.34 14.22 -1.72
C HIS A 135 -3.20 15.56 -2.45
N LEU A 136 -2.37 16.49 -1.97
CA LEU A 136 -2.07 17.71 -2.71
C LEU A 136 -1.10 17.41 -3.85
N ASP A 137 -1.56 17.56 -5.08
CA ASP A 137 -0.76 17.25 -6.26
C ASP A 137 0.36 18.27 -6.48
N GLU A 138 0.14 19.55 -6.15
CA GLU A 138 1.05 20.65 -6.54
C GLU A 138 2.19 20.94 -5.53
N GLY A 139 2.23 20.27 -4.38
CA GLY A 139 3.24 20.59 -3.34
C GLY A 139 3.15 22.04 -2.85
N LYS A 140 1.95 22.62 -2.92
CA LYS A 140 1.64 24.02 -2.60
C LYS A 140 0.49 24.06 -1.59
N VAL A 141 0.59 24.96 -0.63
CA VAL A 141 -0.44 25.18 0.38
C VAL A 141 -0.75 26.68 0.49
N GLU A 142 -2.02 27.03 0.29
CA GLU A 142 -2.48 28.40 0.46
C GLU A 142 -2.29 28.88 1.92
N SER A 143 -1.85 30.12 2.10
CA SER A 143 -1.59 30.70 3.42
C SER A 143 -2.82 30.69 4.33
N SER A 144 -4.02 30.87 3.78
CA SER A 144 -5.28 30.82 4.55
C SER A 144 -5.52 29.43 5.14
N TYR A 145 -5.39 28.38 4.32
CA TYR A 145 -5.49 26.99 4.75
C TYR A 145 -4.38 26.61 5.74
N LEU A 146 -3.13 27.02 5.48
CA LEU A 146 -2.03 26.78 6.41
C LEU A 146 -2.36 27.33 7.79
N ASN A 147 -2.85 28.57 7.89
CA ASN A 147 -3.13 29.19 9.18
C ASN A 147 -4.19 28.44 9.98
N ILE A 148 -5.26 27.97 9.32
CA ILE A 148 -6.30 27.14 9.95
C ILE A 148 -5.67 25.82 10.42
N ALA A 149 -5.04 25.10 9.50
CA ALA A 149 -4.44 23.79 9.78
C ALA A 149 -3.38 23.87 10.89
N TRP A 150 -2.57 24.92 10.91
CA TRP A 150 -1.52 25.12 11.90
C TRP A 150 -2.10 25.29 13.31
N ASN A 151 -3.11 26.14 13.46
CA ASN A 151 -3.73 26.38 14.77
C ASN A 151 -4.37 25.09 15.30
N ASP A 152 -5.09 24.39 14.43
CA ASP A 152 -5.73 23.11 14.73
C ASP A 152 -4.71 22.04 15.13
N LEU A 153 -3.64 21.87 14.35
CA LEU A 153 -2.59 20.90 14.60
C LEU A 153 -1.79 21.23 15.86
N THR A 154 -1.38 22.47 16.07
CA THR A 154 -0.59 22.84 17.25
C THR A 154 -1.38 22.71 18.54
N GLY A 155 -2.69 22.97 18.52
CA GLY A 155 -3.59 22.66 19.63
C GLY A 155 -3.62 21.16 19.96
N ALA A 156 -3.82 20.32 18.94
CA ALA A 156 -3.83 18.86 19.10
C ALA A 156 -2.48 18.31 19.58
N ILE A 157 -1.39 18.76 18.97
CA ILE A 157 -0.01 18.39 19.34
C ILE A 157 0.27 18.79 20.80
N GLY A 158 -0.16 19.97 21.22
CA GLY A 158 0.00 20.43 22.59
C GLY A 158 -0.78 19.57 23.60
N ARG A 159 -1.99 19.12 23.27
CA ARG A 159 -2.80 18.26 24.15
C ARG A 159 -2.27 16.82 24.24
N LEU A 160 -1.87 16.23 23.11
CA LEU A 160 -1.33 14.87 23.07
C LEU A 160 0.12 14.79 23.58
N GLY A 161 0.92 15.79 23.20
CA GLY A 161 2.36 15.84 23.41
C GLY A 161 2.80 16.67 24.62
N GLY A 162 1.94 17.55 25.12
CA GLY A 162 2.27 18.53 26.15
C GLY A 162 2.86 19.83 25.59
N GLN A 163 2.96 20.82 26.47
CA GLN A 163 3.29 22.21 26.12
C GLN A 163 4.62 22.38 25.36
N HIS A 164 5.67 21.64 25.72
CA HIS A 164 6.97 21.72 25.04
C HIS A 164 6.91 21.40 23.53
N MET A 165 6.00 20.53 23.09
CA MET A 165 5.84 20.22 21.66
C MET A 165 5.09 21.33 20.93
N LYS A 166 4.17 22.03 21.61
CA LYS A 166 3.53 23.21 21.06
C LYS A 166 4.55 24.34 20.83
N GLU A 167 5.46 24.54 21.78
CA GLU A 167 6.57 25.50 21.64
C GLU A 167 7.49 25.13 20.48
N GLU A 168 7.77 23.84 20.27
CA GLU A 168 8.52 23.35 19.10
C GLU A 168 7.79 23.69 17.77
N CYS A 169 6.45 23.59 17.74
CA CYS A 169 5.67 24.04 16.59
C CYS A 169 5.75 25.54 16.38
N ASP A 170 5.65 26.34 17.44
CA ASP A 170 5.72 27.80 17.34
C ASP A 170 7.10 28.25 16.81
N LEU A 171 8.17 27.60 17.27
CA LEU A 171 9.53 27.77 16.73
C LEU A 171 9.60 27.38 15.24
N LEU A 172 9.02 26.25 14.85
CA LEU A 172 8.99 25.83 13.44
C LEU A 172 8.24 26.83 12.55
N ARG A 173 7.20 27.48 13.07
CA ARG A 173 6.41 28.47 12.33
C ARG A 173 7.25 29.68 11.95
N THR A 174 8.06 30.18 12.87
CA THR A 174 8.85 31.41 12.68
C THR A 174 10.26 31.14 12.13
N LYS A 175 10.75 29.91 12.21
CA LYS A 175 12.09 29.54 11.75
C LYS A 175 12.22 29.76 10.24
N THR A 176 13.27 30.47 9.83
CA THR A 176 13.67 30.55 8.41
C THR A 176 14.00 29.15 7.92
N LEU A 177 13.32 28.70 6.87
CA LEU A 177 13.66 27.44 6.22
C LEU A 177 14.90 27.68 5.38
N ASP A 178 15.98 26.97 5.72
CA ASP A 178 17.15 26.94 4.85
C ASP A 178 16.81 26.25 3.51
N GLN A 179 17.65 26.52 2.51
CA GLN A 179 17.46 26.02 1.15
C GLN A 179 17.44 24.49 1.10
N THR A 180 18.23 23.83 1.96
CA THR A 180 18.34 22.38 2.04
C THR A 180 17.04 21.72 2.50
N ASN A 181 16.36 22.25 3.52
CA ASN A 181 15.07 21.74 3.96
C ASN A 181 14.00 21.87 2.87
N LYS A 182 14.04 22.96 2.11
CA LYS A 182 13.13 23.19 0.98
C LYS A 182 13.34 22.15 -0.12
N GLU A 183 14.59 21.95 -0.53
CA GLU A 183 14.97 21.00 -1.58
C GLU A 183 14.64 19.55 -1.20
N ILE A 184 15.07 19.11 -0.01
CA ILE A 184 14.82 17.74 0.47
C ILE A 184 13.32 17.44 0.48
N MET A 185 12.50 18.37 0.96
CA MET A 185 11.06 18.14 1.09
C MET A 185 10.35 18.12 -0.27
N MET A 186 10.81 18.91 -1.24
CA MET A 186 10.30 18.86 -2.61
C MET A 186 10.72 17.59 -3.35
N ASP A 187 11.96 17.14 -3.16
CA ASP A 187 12.44 15.90 -3.75
C ASP A 187 11.69 14.68 -3.17
N ILE A 188 11.46 14.66 -1.85
CA ILE A 188 10.60 13.64 -1.22
C ILE A 188 9.19 13.64 -1.83
N LYS A 189 8.60 14.82 -2.09
CA LYS A 189 7.29 14.91 -2.75
C LYS A 189 7.34 14.33 -4.17
N ARG A 190 8.31 14.76 -4.98
CA ARG A 190 8.50 14.25 -6.35
C ARG A 190 8.64 12.72 -6.36
N SER A 191 9.49 12.16 -5.51
CA SER A 191 9.64 10.71 -5.41
C SER A 191 8.36 10.01 -4.97
N ASN A 192 7.56 10.60 -4.08
CA ASN A 192 6.26 10.04 -3.68
C ASN A 192 5.25 10.04 -4.84
N ASP A 193 5.25 11.08 -5.68
CA ASP A 193 4.40 11.17 -6.86
C ASP A 193 4.79 10.13 -7.91
N GLU A 194 6.10 9.97 -8.18
CA GLU A 194 6.63 8.92 -9.06
C GLU A 194 6.24 7.52 -8.55
N ILE A 195 6.36 7.27 -7.23
CA ILE A 195 5.94 6.00 -6.64
C ILE A 195 4.43 5.76 -6.81
N LYS A 196 3.60 6.80 -6.70
CA LYS A 196 2.16 6.71 -6.90
C LYS A 196 1.84 6.34 -8.35
N GLU A 197 2.43 7.03 -9.32
CA GLU A 197 2.26 6.73 -10.76
C GLU A 197 2.70 5.30 -11.12
N LEU A 198 3.83 4.86 -10.56
CA LEU A 198 4.33 3.50 -10.75
C LEU A 198 3.36 2.45 -10.16
N LYS A 199 2.77 2.72 -9.00
CA LYS A 199 1.76 1.83 -8.39
C LYS A 199 0.49 1.73 -9.24
N GLU A 200 -0.02 2.86 -9.73
CA GLU A 200 -1.21 2.88 -10.60
C GLU A 200 -0.96 2.14 -11.92
N SER A 201 0.25 2.29 -12.48
CA SER A 201 0.71 1.55 -13.66
C SER A 201 0.79 0.05 -13.37
N LEU A 202 1.35 -0.35 -12.23
CA LEU A 202 1.44 -1.75 -11.81
C LEU A 202 0.07 -2.39 -11.61
N ASP A 203 -0.88 -1.69 -10.98
CA ASP A 203 -2.24 -2.20 -10.78
C ASP A 203 -3.01 -2.33 -12.09
N SER A 204 -2.74 -1.44 -13.05
CA SER A 204 -3.29 -1.54 -14.41
C SER A 204 -2.71 -2.75 -15.17
N LEU A 205 -1.40 -3.01 -15.03
CA LEU A 205 -0.77 -4.21 -15.59
C LEU A 205 -1.29 -5.50 -14.96
N LYS A 206 -1.49 -5.53 -13.64
CA LYS A 206 -2.07 -6.70 -12.94
C LYS A 206 -3.48 -7.00 -13.43
N ARG A 207 -4.34 -5.99 -13.55
CA ARG A 207 -5.70 -6.17 -14.09
C ARG A 207 -5.69 -6.67 -15.53
N ALA A 208 -4.81 -6.13 -16.38
CA ALA A 208 -4.64 -6.62 -17.75
C ALA A 208 -4.20 -8.09 -17.78
N HIS A 209 -3.23 -8.45 -16.93
CA HIS A 209 -2.77 -9.83 -16.77
C HIS A 209 -3.88 -10.77 -16.30
N GLU A 210 -4.73 -10.37 -15.35
CA GLU A 210 -5.87 -11.18 -14.89
C GLU A 210 -6.90 -11.45 -16.00
N VAL A 211 -7.18 -10.45 -16.84
CA VAL A 211 -8.08 -10.59 -18.00
C VAL A 211 -7.49 -11.56 -19.02
N ASP A 212 -6.23 -11.35 -19.38
CA ASP A 212 -5.47 -12.22 -20.27
C ASP A 212 -5.47 -13.66 -19.70
N HIS A 213 -5.18 -13.84 -18.41
CA HIS A 213 -5.24 -15.12 -17.66
C HIS A 213 -6.57 -15.85 -17.84
N ALA A 214 -7.66 -15.13 -17.56
CA ALA A 214 -9.02 -15.67 -17.65
C ALA A 214 -9.39 -16.10 -19.08
N GLU A 215 -8.98 -15.33 -20.10
CA GLU A 215 -9.30 -15.65 -21.49
C GLU A 215 -8.58 -16.91 -21.98
N MET A 216 -7.29 -17.05 -21.69
CA MET A 216 -6.56 -18.28 -22.04
C MET A 216 -7.10 -19.49 -21.30
N LYS A 217 -7.49 -19.34 -20.03
CA LYS A 217 -8.09 -20.45 -19.27
C LYS A 217 -9.35 -21.00 -19.96
N LYS A 218 -10.14 -20.12 -20.60
CA LYS A 218 -11.29 -20.52 -21.43
C LYS A 218 -10.83 -21.27 -22.68
N GLU A 219 -9.80 -20.79 -23.37
CA GLU A 219 -9.31 -21.41 -24.59
C GLU A 219 -8.66 -22.78 -24.34
N VAL A 220 -7.90 -22.91 -23.25
CA VAL A 220 -7.39 -24.17 -22.73
C VAL A 220 -8.54 -25.13 -22.42
N HIS A 221 -9.65 -24.65 -21.85
CA HIS A 221 -10.82 -25.48 -21.62
C HIS A 221 -11.47 -25.95 -22.93
N ARG A 222 -11.57 -25.08 -23.96
CA ARG A 222 -12.04 -25.48 -25.30
C ARG A 222 -11.15 -26.56 -25.92
N LEU A 223 -9.82 -26.40 -25.86
CA LEU A 223 -8.88 -27.39 -26.38
C LEU A 223 -8.97 -28.74 -25.66
N LYS A 224 -9.26 -28.75 -24.35
CA LYS A 224 -9.52 -29.99 -23.61
C LYS A 224 -10.80 -30.70 -24.07
N ILE A 225 -11.85 -29.94 -24.42
CA ILE A 225 -13.11 -30.50 -24.95
C ILE A 225 -12.89 -31.10 -26.34
N VAL A 226 -12.10 -30.44 -27.20
CA VAL A 226 -11.75 -30.90 -28.56
C VAL A 226 -10.85 -32.15 -28.53
N GLN A 227 -10.32 -32.54 -27.38
CA GLN A 227 -9.45 -33.71 -27.19
C GLN A 227 -10.19 -35.06 -27.12
N ASP A 228 -11.52 -35.05 -27.33
CA ASP A 228 -12.40 -36.22 -27.46
C ASP A 228 -12.24 -36.90 -28.84
N ASP A 229 -12.70 -38.15 -29.00
CA ASP A 229 -12.32 -39.13 -30.04
C ASP A 229 -12.58 -38.74 -31.52
N THR A 230 -12.95 -37.48 -31.80
CA THR A 230 -13.21 -36.92 -33.12
C THR A 230 -12.00 -36.26 -33.80
N VAL A 231 -10.84 -36.17 -33.13
CA VAL A 231 -9.64 -35.49 -33.65
C VAL A 231 -8.46 -36.46 -33.89
N PRO A 232 -7.76 -36.37 -35.05
CA PRO A 232 -6.61 -37.23 -35.36
C PRO A 232 -5.51 -37.23 -34.29
N TRP A 233 -4.90 -38.40 -34.04
CA TRP A 233 -3.89 -38.62 -33.00
C TRP A 233 -2.70 -37.63 -33.05
N ASN A 234 -2.21 -37.30 -34.24
CA ASN A 234 -1.10 -36.36 -34.44
C ASN A 234 -1.43 -34.94 -33.95
N THR A 235 -2.68 -34.51 -34.11
CA THR A 235 -3.19 -33.23 -33.60
C THR A 235 -3.38 -33.29 -32.09
N ARG A 236 -3.83 -34.44 -31.55
CA ARG A 236 -4.01 -34.68 -30.11
C ARG A 236 -2.70 -34.56 -29.33
N GLU A 237 -1.61 -35.14 -29.84
CA GLU A 237 -0.28 -35.04 -29.21
C GLU A 237 0.26 -33.61 -29.22
N ARG A 238 0.15 -32.89 -30.35
CA ARG A 238 0.53 -31.47 -30.42
C ARG A 238 -0.24 -30.62 -29.40
N ILE A 239 -1.53 -30.86 -29.22
CA ILE A 239 -2.35 -30.18 -28.22
C ILE A 239 -1.84 -30.48 -26.79
N LYS A 240 -1.48 -31.73 -26.48
CA LYS A 240 -0.92 -32.11 -25.16
C LYS A 240 0.39 -31.39 -24.86
N ASP A 241 1.30 -31.34 -25.82
CA ASP A 241 2.60 -30.68 -25.65
C ASP A 241 2.45 -29.18 -25.39
N THR A 242 1.57 -28.51 -26.14
CA THR A 242 1.25 -27.09 -25.92
C THR A 242 0.64 -26.86 -24.54
N LEU A 243 -0.31 -27.72 -24.11
CA LEU A 243 -0.92 -27.66 -22.77
C LEU A 243 0.10 -27.86 -21.64
N LYS A 244 1.07 -28.75 -21.84
CA LYS A 244 2.13 -29.04 -20.86
C LYS A 244 3.09 -27.85 -20.74
N SER A 245 3.57 -27.33 -21.87
CA SER A 245 4.42 -26.12 -21.91
C SER A 245 3.72 -24.91 -21.26
N TRP A 246 2.42 -24.76 -21.47
CA TRP A 246 1.63 -23.73 -20.80
C TRP A 246 1.60 -23.90 -19.28
N LYS A 247 1.27 -25.09 -18.77
CA LYS A 247 1.23 -25.35 -17.31
C LYS A 247 2.58 -25.07 -16.65
N GLU A 248 3.67 -25.51 -17.28
CA GLU A 248 5.03 -25.28 -16.76
C GLU A 248 5.38 -23.78 -16.69
N ASN A 249 4.87 -22.96 -17.61
CA ASN A 249 5.07 -21.51 -17.57
C ASN A 249 4.11 -20.81 -16.60
N ASP A 250 2.86 -21.25 -16.48
CA ASP A 250 1.88 -20.73 -15.50
C ASP A 250 2.36 -20.99 -14.07
N ASP A 251 2.89 -22.19 -13.79
CA ASP A 251 3.47 -22.55 -12.50
C ASP A 251 4.70 -21.69 -12.16
N LYS A 252 5.56 -21.38 -13.15
CA LYS A 252 6.69 -20.46 -12.95
C LYS A 252 6.21 -19.05 -12.59
N ILE A 253 5.18 -18.54 -13.26
CA ILE A 253 4.62 -17.20 -12.99
C ILE A 253 3.98 -17.15 -11.60
N HIS A 254 3.23 -18.18 -11.21
CA HIS A 254 2.62 -18.27 -9.89
C HIS A 254 3.66 -18.45 -8.77
N ASN A 255 4.78 -19.11 -9.03
CA ASN A 255 5.86 -19.29 -8.05
C ASN A 255 6.72 -18.03 -7.87
N VAL A 256 6.90 -17.21 -8.90
CA VAL A 256 7.54 -15.86 -8.80
C VAL A 256 6.71 -14.93 -7.89
N ASN A 257 5.40 -15.12 -7.80
CA ASN A 257 4.56 -14.40 -6.83
C ASN A 257 4.69 -14.92 -5.37
N SER A 258 5.32 -16.09 -5.16
CA SER A 258 5.47 -16.73 -3.84
C SER A 258 6.91 -16.67 -3.28
N CYS A 259 7.93 -16.43 -4.11
CA CYS A 259 9.32 -16.29 -3.69
C CYS A 259 9.97 -15.03 -4.28
N GLU A 260 10.42 -14.15 -3.38
CA GLU A 260 11.51 -13.18 -3.59
C GLU A 260 11.34 -12.22 -4.79
N ILE A 261 10.54 -11.17 -4.60
CA ILE A 261 10.69 -9.92 -5.37
C ILE A 261 11.92 -9.19 -4.80
N GLN A 262 13.12 -9.69 -5.10
CA GLN A 262 14.35 -8.93 -5.03
C GLN A 262 15.10 -9.22 -6.35
N ASP A 263 15.15 -8.18 -7.19
CA ASP A 263 16.21 -7.92 -8.19
C ASP A 263 15.96 -8.14 -9.69
N ASP A 264 14.78 -8.56 -10.19
CA ASP A 264 14.60 -8.75 -11.65
C ASP A 264 13.34 -8.13 -12.27
N VAL A 265 13.32 -6.79 -12.36
CA VAL A 265 12.28 -5.98 -13.02
C VAL A 265 12.15 -6.33 -14.53
N SER A 266 13.23 -6.84 -15.13
CA SER A 266 13.34 -7.27 -16.53
C SER A 266 12.36 -8.40 -16.88
N SER A 267 12.20 -9.36 -15.97
CA SER A 267 11.34 -10.53 -16.16
C SER A 267 9.86 -10.15 -16.13
N VAL A 268 9.51 -9.23 -15.22
CA VAL A 268 8.13 -8.76 -15.02
C VAL A 268 7.57 -8.03 -16.25
N ASN A 269 8.40 -7.21 -16.89
CA ASN A 269 7.99 -6.43 -18.06
C ASN A 269 7.75 -7.28 -19.32
N ASN A 270 8.25 -8.52 -19.36
CA ASN A 270 8.09 -9.43 -20.50
C ASN A 270 6.91 -10.41 -20.37
N PHE A 271 6.27 -10.52 -19.20
CA PHE A 271 5.11 -11.41 -19.05
C PHE A 271 3.93 -11.07 -19.97
N PRO A 272 3.54 -9.80 -20.16
CA PRO A 272 2.46 -9.45 -21.09
C PRO A 272 2.81 -9.79 -22.56
N SER A 273 4.09 -9.83 -22.92
CA SER A 273 4.52 -10.15 -24.29
C SER A 273 4.49 -11.65 -24.54
N LEU A 274 5.00 -12.46 -23.61
CA LEU A 274 4.96 -13.93 -23.67
C LEU A 274 3.52 -14.44 -23.71
N TYR A 275 2.65 -13.87 -22.87
CA TYR A 275 1.25 -14.25 -22.82
C TYR A 275 0.51 -14.01 -24.14
N LYS A 276 0.78 -12.86 -24.77
CA LYS A 276 0.23 -12.53 -26.11
C LYS A 276 0.74 -13.47 -27.19
N VAL A 277 2.01 -13.89 -27.15
CA VAL A 277 2.58 -14.86 -28.09
C VAL A 277 1.90 -16.22 -27.94
N PHE A 278 1.81 -16.74 -26.70
CA PHE A 278 1.13 -18.01 -26.43
C PHE A 278 -0.34 -17.99 -26.80
N ARG A 279 -1.05 -16.87 -26.56
CA ARG A 279 -2.46 -16.72 -26.95
C ARG A 279 -2.63 -16.84 -28.47
N ARG A 280 -1.72 -16.26 -29.25
CA ARG A 280 -1.74 -16.37 -30.72
C ARG A 280 -1.54 -17.80 -31.19
N GLU A 281 -0.57 -18.51 -30.61
CA GLU A 281 -0.31 -19.92 -30.95
C GLU A 281 -1.51 -20.81 -30.61
N ILE A 282 -2.10 -20.65 -29.44
CA ILE A 282 -3.28 -21.42 -29.01
C ILE A 282 -4.47 -21.13 -29.94
N ILE A 283 -4.76 -19.87 -30.26
CA ILE A 283 -5.83 -19.51 -31.21
C ILE A 283 -5.58 -20.12 -32.60
N GLN A 284 -4.33 -20.12 -33.06
CA GLN A 284 -3.95 -20.71 -34.34
C GLN A 284 -4.15 -22.24 -34.33
N MET A 285 -3.79 -22.91 -33.25
CA MET A 285 -4.00 -24.35 -33.07
C MET A 285 -5.49 -24.71 -33.00
N SER A 286 -6.29 -23.91 -32.30
CA SER A 286 -7.76 -24.07 -32.27
C SER A 286 -8.36 -23.94 -33.69
N ARG A 287 -7.94 -22.94 -34.46
CA ARG A 287 -8.37 -22.78 -35.87
C ARG A 287 -7.98 -23.96 -36.75
N LEU A 288 -6.73 -24.42 -36.66
CA LEU A 288 -6.26 -25.59 -37.42
C LEU A 288 -7.04 -26.85 -37.06
N SER A 289 -7.36 -27.05 -35.77
CA SER A 289 -8.18 -28.20 -35.33
C SER A 289 -9.60 -28.14 -35.92
N PHE A 290 -10.21 -26.95 -35.96
CA PHE A 290 -11.54 -26.73 -36.51
C PHE A 290 -11.58 -26.91 -38.04
N GLU A 291 -10.59 -26.38 -38.76
CA GLU A 291 -10.47 -26.57 -40.21
C GLU A 291 -10.25 -28.03 -40.60
N THR A 292 -9.49 -28.79 -39.79
CA THR A 292 -9.26 -30.22 -40.01
C THR A 292 -10.54 -31.03 -39.76
N TYR A 293 -11.32 -30.66 -38.74
CA TYR A 293 -12.63 -31.22 -38.46
C TYR A 293 -13.64 -30.93 -39.59
N GLU A 294 -13.73 -29.68 -40.08
CA GLU A 294 -14.61 -29.33 -41.20
C GLU A 294 -14.26 -30.09 -42.48
N LYS A 295 -12.96 -30.23 -42.81
CA LYS A 295 -12.52 -30.98 -43.99
C LYS A 295 -12.88 -32.45 -43.90
N SER A 296 -12.78 -33.04 -42.70
CA SER A 296 -13.14 -34.44 -42.45
C SER A 296 -14.65 -34.69 -42.53
N ASN A 297 -15.49 -33.68 -42.25
CA ASN A 297 -16.94 -33.78 -42.35
C ASN A 297 -17.53 -33.38 -43.72
N LYS A 298 -16.79 -32.65 -44.56
CA LYS A 298 -17.19 -32.32 -45.95
C LYS A 298 -16.79 -33.39 -46.98
N SER A 299 -16.10 -34.46 -46.55
CA SER A 299 -15.63 -35.57 -47.39
C SER A 299 -16.45 -36.86 -47.25
N LEU A 300 -17.61 -36.76 -46.58
CA LEU A 300 -18.71 -37.73 -46.53
C LEU A 300 -19.88 -37.24 -47.38
#